data_AF-A0A1Y0HND7-F1
#
_entry.id   AF-A0A1Y0HND7-F1
#
_cell.length_a   1.000
_cell.length_b   1.000
_cell.length_c   1.000
_cell.angle_alpha   90.00
_cell.angle_beta   90.00
_cell.angle_gamma   90.00
#
_symmetry.space_group_name_H-M   'P 1'
#
loop_
_entity.id
_entity.type
_entity.pdbx_description
1 polymer ?
#
loop_
_entity_poly.entity_id
_entity_poly.type
_entity_poly.pdbx_seq_one_letter_code
_entity_poly.pdbx_strand_id
1 'polypeptide(L)'
;MTWFHTQNPAQFKRFAEKIFGKSSAEEGIEALKSWFAKIGAPVSLKEAGIGADSIPDIAANVFLAAERQGVQKVYTPKVIETILHNA
;
A
#
# COMPACT_ATOMS: atom_id res chain seq x y z
N MET A 1 -1.98 -0.47 1.61
CA MET A 1 -2.88 -0.88 2.71
C MET A 1 -3.16 -2.39 2.71
N THR A 2 -3.34 -3.00 1.54
CA THR A 2 -3.61 -4.44 1.35
C THR A 2 -2.65 -5.37 2.10
N TRP A 3 -1.36 -5.09 2.14
CA TRP A 3 -0.40 -5.93 2.89
C TRP A 3 -0.46 -5.77 4.42
N PHE A 4 -0.68 -4.56 4.93
CA PHE A 4 -0.49 -4.24 6.36
C PHE A 4 -1.76 -4.40 7.21
N HIS A 5 -2.94 -4.42 6.59
CA HIS A 5 -4.20 -4.38 7.34
C HIS A 5 -4.37 -5.56 8.33
N THR A 6 -3.84 -6.74 8.03
CA THR A 6 -3.88 -7.92 8.90
C THR A 6 -2.99 -7.79 10.13
N GLN A 7 -1.98 -6.92 10.11
CA GLN A 7 -1.08 -6.65 11.24
C GLN A 7 -1.66 -5.63 12.21
N ASN A 8 -2.71 -4.91 11.80
CA ASN A 8 -3.41 -3.95 12.65
C ASN A 8 -4.94 -3.95 12.37
N PRO A 9 -5.61 -5.09 12.54
CA PRO A 9 -6.97 -5.28 12.06
C PRO A 9 -7.99 -4.33 12.70
N ALA A 10 -7.82 -4.00 13.98
CA ALA A 10 -8.73 -3.11 14.70
C ALA A 10 -8.72 -1.68 14.12
N GLN A 11 -7.54 -1.14 13.78
CA GLN A 11 -7.44 0.20 13.21
C GLN A 11 -8.03 0.26 11.80
N PHE A 12 -7.79 -0.77 10.99
CA PHE A 12 -8.30 -0.82 9.62
C PHE A 12 -9.82 -1.05 9.56
N LYS A 13 -10.37 -1.87 10.46
CA LYS A 13 -11.84 -1.98 10.63
C LYS A 13 -12.45 -0.64 11.02
N ARG A 14 -11.87 0.05 12.02
CA ARG A 14 -12.34 1.38 12.43
C ARG A 14 -12.25 2.40 11.29
N PHE A 15 -11.19 2.37 10.49
CA PHE A 15 -11.05 3.22 9.30
C PHE A 15 -12.17 2.97 8.29
N ALA A 16 -12.44 1.72 7.95
CA ALA A 16 -13.50 1.34 7.02
C ALA A 16 -14.88 1.82 7.50
N GLU A 17 -15.19 1.60 8.78
CA GLU A 17 -16.45 2.00 9.39
C GLU A 17 -16.60 3.54 9.43
N LYS A 18 -15.59 4.26 9.91
CA LYS A 18 -15.70 5.69 10.20
C LYS A 18 -15.56 6.58 8.97
N ILE A 19 -14.78 6.17 7.97
CA ILE A 19 -14.53 6.99 6.78
C ILE A 19 -15.48 6.63 5.65
N PHE A 20 -15.83 5.33 5.51
CA PHE A 20 -16.60 4.83 4.36
C PHE A 20 -17.90 4.12 4.72
N GLY A 21 -18.22 3.96 6.01
CA GLY A 21 -19.40 3.20 6.44
C GLY A 21 -19.36 1.72 6.04
N LYS A 22 -18.15 1.16 5.91
CA LYS A 22 -17.90 -0.23 5.50
C LYS A 22 -17.61 -1.13 6.69
N SER A 23 -17.88 -2.43 6.54
CA SER A 23 -17.85 -3.39 7.65
C SER A 23 -16.54 -4.15 7.77
N SER A 24 -15.72 -4.18 6.71
CA SER A 24 -14.42 -4.85 6.68
C SER A 24 -13.29 -3.93 6.23
N ALA A 25 -12.06 -4.28 6.62
CA ALA A 25 -10.86 -3.57 6.21
C ALA A 25 -10.73 -3.54 4.68
N GLU A 26 -11.03 -4.65 4.03
CA GLU A 26 -10.97 -4.85 2.58
C GLU A 26 -11.96 -3.93 1.85
N GLU A 27 -13.20 -3.86 2.31
CA GLU A 27 -14.20 -2.94 1.75
C GLU A 27 -13.78 -1.47 1.91
N GLY A 28 -13.18 -1.11 3.05
CA GLY A 28 -12.66 0.24 3.28
C GLY A 28 -11.46 0.58 2.39
N ILE A 29 -10.55 -0.38 2.17
CA ILE A 29 -9.39 -0.23 1.28
C ILE A 29 -9.86 -0.04 -0.17
N GLU A 30 -10.82 -0.84 -0.62
CA GLU A 30 -11.37 -0.73 -1.98
C GLU A 30 -12.13 0.58 -2.18
N ALA A 31 -12.90 1.02 -1.17
CA ALA A 31 -13.57 2.32 -1.21
C ALA A 31 -12.57 3.49 -1.32
N LEU A 32 -11.45 3.43 -0.58
CA LEU A 32 -10.38 4.42 -0.70
C LEU A 32 -9.74 4.41 -2.09
N LYS A 33 -9.45 3.22 -2.63
CA LYS A 33 -8.89 3.07 -3.99
C LYS A 33 -9.82 3.67 -5.04
N SER A 34 -11.11 3.32 -4.98
CA SER A 34 -12.15 3.85 -5.85
C SER A 34 -12.27 5.38 -5.74
N TRP A 35 -12.11 5.93 -4.54
CA TRP A 35 -12.14 7.38 -4.34
C TRP A 35 -10.95 8.09 -5.01
N PHE A 36 -9.72 7.57 -4.89
CA PHE A 36 -8.55 8.11 -5.61
C PHE A 36 -8.76 8.10 -7.13
N ALA A 37 -9.26 6.98 -7.67
CA ALA A 37 -9.58 6.88 -9.09
C ALA A 37 -10.63 7.92 -9.51
N LYS A 38 -11.68 8.12 -8.70
CA LYS A 38 -12.74 9.11 -8.97
C LYS A 38 -12.22 10.54 -9.07
N ILE A 39 -11.19 10.90 -8.31
CA ILE A 39 -10.57 12.24 -8.37
C ILE A 39 -9.45 12.36 -9.41
N GLY A 40 -9.23 11.31 -10.22
CA GLY A 40 -8.22 11.29 -11.28
C GLY A 40 -6.80 10.99 -10.80
N ALA A 41 -6.62 10.50 -9.58
CA ALA A 41 -5.32 10.04 -9.12
C ALA A 41 -5.07 8.59 -9.60
N PRO A 42 -3.87 8.26 -10.10
CA PRO A 42 -3.54 6.89 -10.49
C PRO A 42 -3.54 5.97 -9.26
N VAL A 43 -4.11 4.78 -9.42
CA VAL A 43 -4.27 3.78 -8.36
C VAL A 43 -3.46 2.51 -8.59
N SER A 44 -2.53 2.56 -9.54
CA SER A 44 -1.48 1.56 -9.77
C SER A 44 -0.20 2.19 -10.29
N LEU A 45 0.93 1.50 -10.15
CA LEU A 45 2.21 1.95 -10.73
C LEU A 45 2.12 2.10 -12.25
N LYS A 46 1.40 1.19 -12.91
CA LYS A 46 1.19 1.22 -14.36
C LYS A 46 0.45 2.47 -14.82
N GLU A 47 -0.60 2.88 -14.10
CA GLU A 47 -1.33 4.12 -14.39
C GLU A 47 -0.45 5.36 -14.21
N ALA A 48 0.53 5.29 -13.32
CA ALA A 48 1.55 6.33 -13.15
C ALA A 48 2.71 6.25 -14.16
N GLY A 49 2.67 5.32 -15.13
CA GLY A 49 3.72 5.13 -16.14
C GLY A 49 4.97 4.41 -15.63
N ILE A 50 4.89 3.72 -14.50
CA ILE A 50 6.01 2.97 -13.91
C ILE A 50 5.87 1.48 -14.29
N GLY A 51 6.86 0.97 -15.01
CA GLY A 51 6.93 -0.43 -15.43
C GLY A 51 7.37 -1.36 -14.30
N ALA A 52 6.98 -2.64 -14.41
CA ALA A 52 7.34 -3.67 -13.42
C ALA A 52 8.85 -3.97 -13.41
N ASP A 53 9.54 -3.70 -14.52
CA ASP A 53 10.99 -3.76 -14.67
C ASP A 53 11.73 -2.74 -13.78
N SER A 54 11.07 -1.64 -13.41
CA SER A 54 11.64 -0.63 -12.50
C SER A 54 11.47 -0.98 -11.01
N ILE A 55 10.67 -2.00 -10.67
CA ILE A 55 10.36 -2.36 -9.27
C ILE A 55 11.60 -2.72 -8.44
N PRO A 56 12.58 -3.50 -8.95
CA PRO A 56 13.77 -3.85 -8.17
C PRO A 56 14.57 -2.62 -7.71
N ASP A 57 14.77 -1.65 -8.61
CA ASP A 57 15.52 -0.42 -8.30
C ASP A 57 14.75 0.47 -7.31
N ILE A 58 13.43 0.56 -7.48
CA ILE A 58 12.56 1.27 -6.52
C ILE A 58 12.61 0.59 -5.15
N ALA A 59 12.54 -0.73 -5.10
CA ALA A 59 12.58 -1.49 -3.85
C ALA A 59 13.90 -1.29 -3.10
N ALA A 60 15.04 -1.30 -3.82
CA ALA A 60 16.34 -1.01 -3.24
C ALA A 60 16.40 0.41 -2.63
N ASN A 61 15.90 1.42 -3.35
CA ASN A 61 15.85 2.79 -2.84
C ASN A 61 14.93 2.93 -1.60
N VAL A 62 13.76 2.27 -1.61
CA VAL A 62 12.84 2.27 -0.46
C VAL A 62 13.45 1.57 0.74
N PHE A 63 14.23 0.50 0.54
CA PHE A 63 14.90 -0.20 1.64
C PHE A 63 15.89 0.71 2.38
N LEU A 64 16.63 1.57 1.66
CA LEU A 64 17.48 2.60 2.29
C LEU A 64 16.68 3.55 3.18
N ALA A 65 15.44 3.88 2.80
CA ALA A 65 14.56 4.68 3.65
C ALA A 65 14.09 3.89 4.88
N ALA A 66 13.79 2.59 4.73
CA ALA A 66 13.44 1.72 5.85
C ALA A 66 14.58 1.59 6.88
N GLU A 67 15.83 1.51 6.43
CA GLU A 67 17.01 1.52 7.31
C GLU A 67 17.15 2.85 8.05
N ARG A 68 17.04 3.98 7.36
CA ARG A 68 17.09 5.32 7.99
C ARG A 68 16.01 5.52 9.04
N GLN A 69 14.84 4.91 8.85
CA GLN A 69 13.70 4.99 9.77
C GLN A 69 13.70 3.89 10.85
N GLY A 70 14.66 2.95 10.82
CA GLY A 70 14.75 1.87 11.79
C GLY A 70 13.66 0.79 11.66
N VAL A 71 13.00 0.69 10.50
CA VAL A 71 11.88 -0.25 10.25
C VAL A 71 12.23 -1.36 9.24
N GLN A 72 13.51 -1.48 8.87
CA GLN A 72 14.02 -2.46 7.89
C GLN A 72 13.73 -3.93 8.26
N LYS A 73 13.50 -4.24 9.54
CA LYS A 73 13.10 -5.58 9.99
C LYS A 73 11.66 -5.93 9.60
N VAL A 74 10.79 -4.92 9.50
CA VAL A 74 9.39 -5.08 9.08
C VAL A 74 9.29 -4.97 7.56
N TYR A 75 9.95 -3.96 6.98
CA TYR A 75 9.99 -3.70 5.55
C TYR A 75 11.30 -4.23 4.94
N THR A 76 11.41 -5.55 4.85
CA THR A 76 12.52 -6.21 4.15
C THR A 76 12.42 -5.96 2.64
N PRO A 77 13.51 -6.13 1.86
CA PRO A 77 13.46 -5.95 0.40
C PRO A 77 12.35 -6.77 -0.26
N LYS A 78 12.20 -8.03 0.16
CA LYS A 78 11.13 -8.93 -0.33
C LYS A 78 9.72 -8.42 0.00
N VAL A 79 9.52 -7.86 1.19
CA VAL A 79 8.23 -7.28 1.59
C VAL A 79 7.93 -6.04 0.75
N ILE A 80 8.93 -5.19 0.54
CA ILE A 80 8.81 -3.98 -0.28
C ILE A 80 8.43 -4.35 -1.72
N GLU A 81 9.14 -5.29 -2.35
CA GLU A 81 8.80 -5.77 -3.69
C GLU A 81 7.39 -6.37 -3.75
N THR A 82 7.00 -7.16 -2.73
CA THR A 82 5.63 -7.69 -2.63
C THR A 82 4.58 -6.58 -2.60
N ILE A 83 4.84 -5.48 -1.89
CA ILE A 83 3.94 -4.32 -1.86
C ILE A 83 3.89 -3.65 -3.23
N LEU A 84 5.04 -3.43 -3.88
CA LEU A 84 5.14 -2.75 -5.18
C LEU A 84 4.51 -3.55 -6.32
N HIS A 85 4.61 -4.89 -6.31
CA HIS A 85 3.94 -5.75 -7.30
C HIS A 85 2.42 -5.77 -7.16
N ASN A 86 1.89 -5.43 -5.98
CA ASN A 86 0.46 -5.36 -5.71
C ASN A 86 -0.09 -3.91 -5.73
N ALA A 87 0.71 -2.95 -6.20
CA ALA A 87 0.39 -1.52 -6.23
C ALA A 87 -0.44 -1.13 -7.46
#